data_AF-A0A938U0H1-F1
#
_entry.id   AF-A0A938U0H1-F1
#
_cell.length_a   1.000
_cell.length_b   1.000
_cell.length_c   1.000
_cell.angle_alpha   90.00
_cell.angle_beta   90.00
_cell.angle_gamma   90.00
#
_symmetry.space_group_name_H-M   'P 1'
#
loop_
_entity.id
_entity.type
_entity.pdbx_description
1 polymer ?
#
loop_
_entity_poly.entity_id
_entity_poly.type
_entity_poly.pdbx_seq_one_letter_code
_entity_poly.pdbx_strand_id
1 'polypeptide(L)'
;MSLWPKVREELNTMVNKHFETPEYKQLFSVKLTPARQAIWDMHYPHYIKSRRDGWATAASFAPLDVKRAIWEHEKDELIFDKRMGSAHLTDEQMAVAAAEASLLPGVRAALMAWMYLATTRSWIEALTVNHITERKNNPAIVKGGGFTARFAHKRVADQGGTIEGLDINTKVHMVADEDHSDMFEPIYDKYIVDEITAQAVIRAAQDSLAVDRAYRSALATAMARIEESAAA
;
A
#
# COMPACT_ATOMS: atom_id res chain seq x y z
N MET A 1 13.61 1.47 27.86
CA MET A 1 14.15 2.30 26.76
C MET A 1 13.49 1.78 25.49
N SER A 2 13.01 2.66 24.61
CA SER A 2 12.38 2.22 23.37
C SER A 2 13.38 1.50 22.46
N LEU A 3 12.94 0.43 21.81
CA LEU A 3 13.67 -0.27 20.75
C LEU A 3 13.25 0.20 19.36
N TRP A 4 12.31 1.15 19.28
CA TRP A 4 11.82 1.69 18.01
C TRP A 4 12.93 2.20 17.08
N PRO A 5 13.97 2.93 17.52
CA PRO A 5 15.02 3.39 16.60
C PRO A 5 15.68 2.25 15.82
N LYS A 6 15.93 1.11 16.48
CA LYS A 6 16.50 -0.09 15.84
C LYS A 6 15.50 -0.74 14.87
N VAL A 7 14.25 -0.90 15.29
CA VAL A 7 13.19 -1.49 14.46
C VAL A 7 12.92 -0.62 13.23
N ARG A 8 12.89 0.70 13.40
CA ARG A 8 12.68 1.69 12.35
C ARG A 8 13.72 1.57 11.23
N GLU A 9 15.00 1.48 11.58
CA GLU A 9 16.07 1.29 10.59
C GLU A 9 15.96 -0.04 9.85
N GLU A 10 15.53 -1.10 10.53
CA GLU A 10 15.26 -2.39 9.90
C GLU A 10 14.09 -2.29 8.91
N LEU A 11 12.98 -1.67 9.30
CA LEU A 11 11.83 -1.43 8.41
C LEU A 11 12.22 -0.57 7.20
N ASN A 12 13.02 0.48 7.39
CA ASN A 12 13.56 1.32 6.32
C ASN A 12 14.38 0.49 5.33
N THR A 13 15.23 -0.40 5.85
CA THR A 13 16.04 -1.31 5.04
C THR A 13 15.15 -2.27 4.24
N MET A 14 14.09 -2.81 4.86
CA MET A 14 13.15 -3.71 4.19
C MET A 14 12.42 -3.03 3.04
N VAL A 15 11.83 -1.86 3.25
CA VAL A 15 11.06 -1.17 2.19
C VAL A 15 11.95 -0.72 1.03
N ASN A 16 13.22 -0.37 1.27
CA ASN A 16 14.17 -0.08 0.20
C ASN A 16 14.51 -1.34 -0.61
N LYS A 17 14.83 -2.46 0.06
CA LYS A 17 15.13 -3.74 -0.61
C LYS A 17 13.93 -4.33 -1.35
N HIS A 18 12.71 -3.96 -0.95
CA HIS A 18 11.47 -4.47 -1.53
C HIS A 18 11.36 -4.17 -3.03
N PHE A 19 11.86 -3.03 -3.49
CA PHE A 19 11.85 -2.68 -4.91
C PHE A 19 12.85 -3.49 -5.75
N GLU A 20 13.79 -4.18 -5.10
CA GLU A 20 14.79 -5.03 -5.76
C GLU A 20 14.34 -6.47 -5.94
N THR A 21 13.16 -6.85 -5.44
CA THR A 21 12.68 -8.22 -5.55
C THR A 21 12.26 -8.58 -6.99
N PRO A 22 12.29 -9.86 -7.37
CA PRO A 22 11.90 -10.29 -8.72
C PRO A 22 10.49 -9.85 -9.12
N GLU A 23 9.53 -9.85 -8.19
CA GLU A 23 8.13 -9.48 -8.43
C GLU A 23 7.98 -8.00 -8.77
N TYR A 24 8.72 -7.13 -8.08
CA TYR A 24 8.75 -5.70 -8.36
C TYR A 24 9.48 -5.40 -9.66
N LYS A 25 10.61 -6.06 -9.91
CA LYS A 25 11.32 -5.99 -11.19
C LYS A 25 10.43 -6.43 -12.35
N GLN A 26 9.69 -7.52 -12.18
CA GLN A 26 8.71 -7.99 -13.16
C GLN A 26 7.64 -6.92 -13.40
N LEU A 27 6.98 -6.42 -12.35
CA LEU A 27 5.92 -5.40 -12.48
C LEU A 27 6.40 -4.18 -13.27
N PHE A 28 7.58 -3.63 -12.92
CA PHE A 28 8.08 -2.43 -13.59
C PHE A 28 8.61 -2.72 -15.00
N SER A 29 9.01 -3.95 -15.32
CA SER A 29 9.43 -4.35 -16.67
C SER A 29 8.28 -4.51 -17.68
N VAL A 30 7.07 -4.82 -17.24
CA VAL A 30 5.91 -5.01 -18.14
C VAL A 30 5.41 -3.66 -18.66
N LYS A 31 5.51 -3.37 -19.96
CA LYS A 31 5.02 -2.11 -20.55
C LYS A 31 3.52 -1.89 -20.27
N LEU A 32 3.16 -0.73 -19.73
CA LEU A 32 1.79 -0.41 -19.31
C LEU A 32 0.97 0.16 -20.47
N THR A 33 0.43 -0.70 -21.33
CA THR A 33 -0.53 -0.30 -22.38
C THR A 33 -1.92 0.02 -21.79
N PRO A 34 -2.82 0.70 -22.52
CA PRO A 34 -4.20 0.94 -22.04
C PRO A 34 -4.95 -0.34 -21.63
N ALA A 35 -4.80 -1.43 -22.38
CA ALA A 35 -5.41 -2.72 -22.04
C ALA A 35 -4.83 -3.32 -20.74
N ARG A 36 -3.53 -3.15 -20.49
CA ARG A 36 -2.88 -3.58 -19.25
C ARG A 36 -3.24 -2.66 -18.07
N GLN A 37 -3.40 -1.37 -18.30
CA GLN A 37 -3.91 -0.41 -17.31
C GLN A 37 -5.33 -0.78 -16.85
N ALA A 38 -6.20 -1.26 -17.75
CA ALA A 38 -7.54 -1.70 -17.37
C ALA A 38 -7.52 -2.85 -16.34
N ILE A 39 -6.52 -3.73 -16.38
CA ILE A 39 -6.31 -4.73 -15.32
C ILE A 39 -5.99 -4.03 -14.00
N TRP A 40 -5.09 -3.06 -13.99
CA TRP A 40 -4.77 -2.30 -12.78
C TRP A 40 -6.01 -1.61 -12.19
N ASP A 41 -6.72 -0.85 -13.02
CA ASP A 41 -7.86 -0.02 -12.62
C ASP A 41 -9.02 -0.83 -12.07
N MET A 42 -9.23 -2.06 -12.58
CA MET A 42 -10.22 -2.98 -12.04
C MET A 42 -9.89 -3.45 -10.62
N HIS A 43 -8.61 -3.60 -10.27
CA HIS A 43 -8.18 -4.21 -9.01
C HIS A 43 -7.82 -3.18 -7.93
N TYR A 44 -7.44 -1.96 -8.32
CA TYR A 44 -6.94 -0.95 -7.40
C TYR A 44 -7.97 -0.47 -6.38
N PRO A 45 -9.25 -0.21 -6.73
CA PRO A 45 -10.29 0.13 -5.75
C PRO A 45 -10.47 -0.95 -4.67
N HIS A 46 -10.42 -2.23 -5.04
CA HIS A 46 -10.48 -3.35 -4.10
C HIS A 46 -9.26 -3.43 -3.18
N TYR A 47 -8.07 -3.09 -3.70
CA TYR A 47 -6.88 -2.92 -2.87
C TYR A 47 -7.08 -1.82 -1.84
N ILE A 48 -7.50 -0.61 -2.24
CA ILE A 48 -7.72 0.51 -1.32
C ILE A 48 -8.76 0.14 -0.26
N LYS A 49 -9.90 -0.43 -0.67
CA LYS A 49 -10.95 -0.91 0.25
C LYS A 49 -10.39 -1.89 1.27
N SER A 50 -9.60 -2.88 0.83
CA SER A 50 -9.00 -3.87 1.73
C SER A 50 -8.08 -3.24 2.77
N ARG A 51 -7.42 -2.12 2.44
CA ARG A 51 -6.60 -1.38 3.42
C ARG A 51 -7.47 -0.76 4.49
N ARG A 52 -8.60 -0.15 4.13
CA ARG A 52 -9.56 0.43 5.10
C ARG A 52 -10.12 -0.64 6.03
N ASP A 53 -10.48 -1.80 5.48
CA ASP A 53 -10.93 -2.93 6.29
C ASP A 53 -9.82 -3.42 7.25
N GLY A 54 -8.56 -3.42 6.80
CA GLY A 54 -7.38 -3.76 7.61
C GLY A 54 -7.10 -2.75 8.74
N TRP A 55 -7.19 -1.45 8.46
CA TRP A 55 -7.05 -0.38 9.45
C TRP A 55 -8.17 -0.43 10.50
N ALA A 56 -9.42 -0.60 10.06
CA ALA A 56 -10.57 -0.78 10.96
C ALA A 56 -10.40 -1.99 11.88
N THR A 57 -9.91 -3.10 11.33
CA THR A 57 -9.59 -4.31 12.10
C THR A 57 -8.53 -4.04 13.15
N ALA A 58 -7.39 -3.45 12.78
CA ALA A 58 -6.33 -3.09 13.73
C ALA A 58 -6.86 -2.19 14.86
N ALA A 59 -7.72 -1.22 14.54
CA ALA A 59 -8.35 -0.34 15.52
C ALA A 59 -9.32 -1.06 16.47
N SER A 60 -9.94 -2.17 16.07
CA SER A 60 -10.98 -2.82 16.87
C SER A 60 -10.45 -3.33 18.22
N PHE A 61 -9.19 -3.76 18.30
CA PHE A 61 -8.54 -4.31 19.50
C PHE A 61 -7.29 -3.55 19.96
N ALA A 62 -7.03 -2.35 19.43
CA ALA A 62 -5.90 -1.52 19.84
C ALA A 62 -6.16 -0.68 21.12
N PRO A 63 -5.11 -0.22 21.82
CA PRO A 63 -5.21 0.82 22.85
C PRO A 63 -5.84 2.13 22.33
N LEU A 64 -6.43 2.94 23.23
CA LEU A 64 -7.22 4.11 22.83
C LEU A 64 -6.44 5.20 22.07
N ASP A 65 -5.17 5.45 22.45
CA ASP A 65 -4.30 6.37 21.73
C ASP A 65 -3.98 5.88 20.31
N VAL A 66 -3.77 4.58 20.15
CA VAL A 66 -3.58 3.94 18.85
C VAL A 66 -4.85 4.06 18.00
N LYS A 67 -6.04 3.81 18.56
CA LYS A 67 -7.32 4.01 17.86
C LYS A 67 -7.49 5.45 17.36
N ARG A 68 -7.11 6.44 18.17
CA ARG A 68 -7.17 7.86 17.77
C ARG A 68 -6.24 8.17 16.61
N ALA A 69 -5.02 7.64 16.61
CA ALA A 69 -4.09 7.83 15.49
C ALA A 69 -4.60 7.16 14.21
N ILE A 70 -5.14 5.94 14.30
CA ILE A 70 -5.77 5.27 13.15
C ILE A 70 -6.97 6.10 12.66
N TRP A 71 -7.81 6.63 13.54
CA TRP A 71 -8.91 7.49 13.11
C TRP A 71 -8.45 8.78 12.44
N GLU A 72 -7.35 9.39 12.89
CA GLU A 72 -6.81 10.57 12.22
C GLU A 72 -6.34 10.22 10.80
N HIS A 73 -5.69 9.07 10.62
CA HIS A 73 -5.33 8.54 9.31
C HIS A 73 -6.56 8.28 8.44
N GLU A 74 -7.56 7.57 8.98
CA GLU A 74 -8.76 7.17 8.24
C GLU A 74 -9.65 8.37 7.84
N LYS A 75 -9.52 9.53 8.49
CA LYS A 75 -10.25 10.74 8.08
C LYS A 75 -9.87 11.17 6.66
N ASP A 76 -8.58 11.23 6.34
CA ASP A 76 -8.12 11.60 5.00
C ASP A 76 -8.66 10.60 3.96
N GLU A 77 -8.63 9.33 4.34
CA GLU A 77 -8.82 8.21 3.44
C GLU A 77 -10.29 7.89 3.15
N LEU A 78 -11.15 7.94 4.17
CA LEU A 78 -12.58 7.61 4.06
C LEU A 78 -13.50 8.82 4.02
N ILE A 79 -13.10 9.94 4.62
CA ILE A 79 -14.00 11.11 4.77
C ILE A 79 -13.63 12.19 3.78
N PHE A 80 -12.44 12.78 3.95
CA PHE A 80 -12.02 13.92 3.15
C PHE A 80 -10.55 14.24 3.36
N ASP A 81 -9.76 14.13 2.29
CA ASP A 81 -8.42 14.71 2.22
C ASP A 81 -8.50 16.10 1.58
N LYS A 82 -8.09 17.14 2.31
CA LYS A 82 -8.05 18.53 1.82
C LYS A 82 -7.16 18.70 0.59
N ARG A 83 -6.13 17.88 0.43
CA ARG A 83 -5.21 17.90 -0.72
C ARG A 83 -5.90 17.39 -1.99
N MET A 84 -6.85 16.47 -1.85
CA MET A 84 -7.62 15.91 -2.95
C MET A 84 -8.94 16.63 -3.21
N GLY A 85 -9.55 17.20 -2.16
CA GLY A 85 -10.94 17.66 -2.22
C GLY A 85 -11.96 16.51 -2.21
N SER A 86 -11.55 15.29 -1.84
CA SER A 86 -12.39 14.10 -1.75
C SER A 86 -11.77 13.07 -0.79
N ALA A 87 -12.50 11.98 -0.50
CA ALA A 87 -11.90 10.76 0.03
C ALA A 87 -10.96 10.11 -1.00
N HIS A 88 -10.08 9.22 -0.54
CA HIS A 88 -9.12 8.50 -1.38
C HIS A 88 -9.79 7.38 -2.21
N LEU A 89 -10.92 6.89 -1.73
CA LEU A 89 -11.82 5.98 -2.44
C LEU A 89 -13.27 6.46 -2.30
N THR A 90 -13.98 6.57 -3.42
CA THR A 90 -15.39 7.01 -3.43
C THR A 90 -16.36 5.85 -3.71
N ASP A 91 -17.63 6.02 -3.30
CA ASP A 91 -18.70 5.07 -3.63
C ASP A 91 -18.87 4.90 -5.14
N GLU A 92 -18.67 5.95 -5.92
CA GLU A 92 -18.73 5.90 -7.39
C GLU A 92 -17.61 5.01 -7.97
N GLN A 93 -16.38 5.17 -7.47
CA GLN A 93 -15.26 4.30 -7.89
C GLN A 93 -15.53 2.83 -7.53
N MET A 94 -16.14 2.57 -6.37
CA MET A 94 -16.54 1.22 -5.98
C MET A 94 -17.72 0.68 -6.81
N ALA A 95 -18.68 1.52 -7.17
CA ALA A 95 -19.79 1.17 -8.04
C ALA A 95 -19.33 0.86 -9.48
N VAL A 96 -18.24 1.48 -9.94
CA VAL A 96 -17.60 1.13 -11.22
C VAL A 96 -16.81 -0.18 -11.10
N ALA A 97 -16.13 -0.41 -9.98
CA ALA A 97 -15.36 -1.63 -9.74
C ALA A 97 -16.22 -2.89 -9.41
N ALA A 98 -17.56 -2.78 -9.54
CA ALA A 98 -18.60 -3.52 -8.79
C ALA A 98 -18.75 -5.03 -9.01
N ALA A 99 -17.73 -5.74 -9.47
CA ALA A 99 -17.73 -7.20 -9.39
C ALA A 99 -16.42 -7.70 -8.79
N GLU A 100 -16.39 -7.92 -7.48
CA GLU A 100 -15.30 -8.68 -6.83
C GLU A 100 -15.08 -10.02 -7.52
N ALA A 101 -16.11 -10.63 -8.11
CA ALA A 101 -16.03 -11.85 -8.92
C ALA A 101 -14.98 -11.77 -10.04
N SER A 102 -14.69 -10.57 -10.55
CA SER A 102 -13.72 -10.32 -11.62
C SER A 102 -12.27 -10.21 -11.14
N LEU A 103 -12.02 -10.19 -9.82
CA LEU A 103 -10.66 -10.15 -9.29
C LEU A 103 -9.88 -11.39 -9.70
N LEU A 104 -8.66 -11.18 -10.17
CA LEU A 104 -7.68 -12.24 -10.41
C LEU A 104 -7.54 -13.10 -9.15
N PRO A 105 -7.49 -14.44 -9.27
CA PRO A 105 -7.39 -15.34 -8.12
C PRO A 105 -6.22 -14.99 -7.17
N GLY A 106 -5.06 -14.64 -7.73
CA GLY A 106 -3.90 -14.21 -6.95
C GLY A 106 -4.10 -12.89 -6.21
N VAL A 107 -4.85 -11.96 -6.81
CA VAL A 107 -5.23 -10.70 -6.14
C VAL A 107 -6.20 -11.00 -4.99
N ARG A 108 -7.28 -11.76 -5.25
CA ARG A 108 -8.23 -12.15 -4.20
C ARG A 108 -7.53 -12.82 -3.02
N ALA A 109 -6.62 -13.76 -3.30
CA ALA A 109 -5.84 -14.44 -2.27
C ALA A 109 -4.98 -13.46 -1.45
N ALA A 110 -4.32 -12.49 -2.09
CA ALA A 110 -3.54 -11.48 -1.39
C ALA A 110 -4.39 -10.56 -0.50
N LEU A 111 -5.56 -10.11 -0.99
CA LEU A 111 -6.50 -9.31 -0.18
C LEU A 111 -6.97 -10.09 1.07
N MET A 112 -7.32 -11.37 0.89
CA MET A 112 -7.67 -12.26 2.01
C MET A 112 -6.51 -12.49 2.97
N ALA A 113 -5.27 -12.60 2.47
CA ALA A 113 -4.09 -12.78 3.29
C ALA A 113 -3.81 -11.55 4.16
N TRP A 114 -3.94 -10.32 3.63
CA TRP A 114 -3.85 -9.12 4.46
C TRP A 114 -4.93 -9.06 5.54
N MET A 115 -6.18 -9.41 5.19
CA MET A 115 -7.26 -9.47 6.18
C MET A 115 -6.98 -10.49 7.27
N TYR A 116 -6.48 -11.67 6.90
CA TYR A 116 -6.05 -12.69 7.86
C TYR A 116 -4.94 -12.17 8.79
N LEU A 117 -3.91 -11.52 8.24
CA LEU A 117 -2.84 -10.93 9.05
C LEU A 117 -3.36 -9.83 9.99
N ALA A 118 -4.28 -8.98 9.53
CA ALA A 118 -4.84 -7.90 10.36
C ALA A 118 -5.75 -8.43 11.48
N THR A 119 -6.48 -9.54 11.25
CA THR A 119 -7.47 -10.09 12.21
C THR A 119 -6.89 -11.09 13.21
N THR A 120 -5.76 -11.74 12.89
CA THR A 120 -5.23 -12.85 13.71
C THR A 120 -4.00 -12.50 14.53
N ARG A 121 -3.41 -11.32 14.32
CA ARG A 121 -2.19 -10.88 15.01
C ARG A 121 -2.49 -9.93 16.18
N SER A 122 -1.48 -9.65 17.02
CA SER A 122 -1.61 -8.62 18.05
C SER A 122 -1.85 -7.24 17.44
N TRP A 123 -2.36 -6.27 18.21
CA TRP A 123 -2.77 -4.97 17.64
C TRP A 123 -1.61 -4.22 16.99
N ILE A 124 -0.40 -4.38 17.53
CA ILE A 124 0.79 -3.69 17.02
C ILE A 124 1.32 -4.37 15.75
N GLU A 125 1.20 -5.69 15.65
CA GLU A 125 1.46 -6.42 14.41
C GLU A 125 0.43 -6.06 13.34
N ALA A 126 -0.87 -6.02 13.68
CA ALA A 126 -1.93 -5.62 12.77
C ALA A 126 -1.76 -4.15 12.30
N LEU A 127 -1.38 -3.25 13.21
CA LEU A 127 -0.98 -1.89 12.86
C LEU A 127 0.17 -1.90 11.84
N THR A 128 1.21 -2.70 12.10
CA THR A 128 2.38 -2.79 11.23
C THR A 128 2.06 -3.37 9.85
N VAL A 129 1.19 -4.38 9.78
CA VAL A 129 0.71 -4.97 8.51
C VAL A 129 0.08 -3.89 7.63
N ASN A 130 -0.64 -2.95 8.24
CA ASN A 130 -1.24 -1.83 7.54
C ASN A 130 -0.22 -0.75 7.18
N HIS A 131 0.50 -0.26 8.20
CA HIS A 131 1.44 0.85 8.12
C HIS A 131 2.62 0.63 7.17
N ILE A 132 3.13 -0.59 7.04
CA ILE A 132 4.31 -0.83 6.18
C ILE A 132 4.04 -0.52 4.69
N THR A 133 2.78 -0.53 4.24
CA THR A 133 2.44 -0.13 2.87
C THR A 133 2.55 1.38 2.67
N GLU A 134 2.24 2.18 3.69
CA GLU A 134 2.45 3.64 3.68
C GLU A 134 3.95 3.95 3.71
N ARG A 135 4.70 3.27 4.59
CA ARG A 135 6.15 3.46 4.71
C ARG A 135 6.90 3.14 3.41
N LYS A 136 6.42 2.17 2.61
CA LYS A 136 6.95 1.84 1.28
C LYS A 136 6.68 2.94 0.24
N ASN A 137 5.71 3.82 0.48
CA ASN A 137 5.46 4.98 -0.37
C ASN A 137 6.18 6.25 0.07
N ASN A 138 6.65 6.33 1.32
CA ASN A 138 7.34 7.51 1.84
C ASN A 138 8.64 7.81 1.03
N PRO A 139 8.70 8.93 0.30
CA PRO A 139 9.85 9.29 -0.54
C PRO A 139 11.08 9.74 0.26
N ALA A 140 10.94 10.14 1.51
CA ALA A 140 12.06 10.44 2.41
C ALA A 140 12.80 9.16 2.84
N ILE A 141 12.13 8.00 2.80
CA ILE A 141 12.68 6.70 3.19
C ILE A 141 13.15 5.89 1.98
N VAL A 142 12.31 5.80 0.95
CA VAL A 142 12.56 4.92 -0.20
C VAL A 142 13.40 5.63 -1.26
N LYS A 143 14.61 5.14 -1.47
CA LYS A 143 15.54 5.66 -2.48
C LYS A 143 14.94 5.54 -3.88
N GLY A 144 14.96 6.63 -4.63
CA GLY A 144 14.38 6.71 -5.98
C GLY A 144 12.85 6.82 -6.01
N GLY A 145 12.22 7.10 -4.86
CA GLY A 145 10.78 7.31 -4.73
C GLY A 145 10.00 6.06 -4.34
N GLY A 146 8.88 6.28 -3.66
CA GLY A 146 7.93 5.23 -3.26
C GLY A 146 7.23 4.55 -4.45
N PHE A 147 6.35 3.59 -4.15
CA PHE A 147 5.66 2.83 -5.19
C PHE A 147 4.79 3.73 -6.07
N THR A 148 4.00 4.64 -5.49
CA THR A 148 3.12 5.56 -6.24
C THR A 148 3.91 6.41 -7.25
N ALA A 149 5.02 7.02 -6.81
CA ALA A 149 5.87 7.83 -7.69
C ALA A 149 6.44 7.00 -8.85
N ARG A 150 6.95 5.80 -8.57
CA ARG A 150 7.49 4.90 -9.61
C ARG A 150 6.42 4.50 -10.62
N PHE A 151 5.20 4.22 -10.15
CA PHE A 151 4.10 3.83 -11.03
C PHE A 151 3.59 5.02 -11.87
N ALA A 152 3.55 6.23 -11.29
CA ALA A 152 3.25 7.45 -12.02
C ALA A 152 4.24 7.72 -13.16
N HIS A 153 5.55 7.63 -12.87
CA HIS A 153 6.59 7.76 -13.89
C HIS A 153 6.49 6.68 -14.98
N LYS A 154 6.18 5.43 -14.59
CA LYS A 154 5.93 4.34 -15.54
C LYS A 154 4.76 4.67 -16.47
N ARG A 155 3.65 5.16 -15.93
CA ARG A 155 2.47 5.53 -16.72
C ARG A 155 2.81 6.59 -17.76
N VAL A 156 3.52 7.65 -17.36
CA VAL A 156 3.98 8.70 -18.27
C VAL A 156 4.95 8.16 -19.32
N ALA A 157 5.91 7.30 -18.93
CA ALA A 157 6.88 6.73 -19.86
C ALA A 157 6.24 5.78 -20.89
N ASP A 158 5.26 4.98 -20.48
CA ASP A 158 4.67 3.94 -21.33
C ASP A 158 3.47 4.43 -22.16
N GLN A 159 2.72 5.43 -21.67
CA GLN A 159 1.49 5.94 -22.30
C GLN A 159 1.59 7.40 -22.77
N GLY A 160 2.67 8.11 -22.44
CA GLY A 160 2.82 9.54 -22.69
C GLY A 160 2.12 10.43 -21.65
N GLY A 161 2.09 11.74 -21.92
CA GLY A 161 1.52 12.75 -21.01
C GLY A 161 2.55 13.34 -20.04
N THR A 162 2.08 13.91 -18.93
CA THR A 162 2.92 14.48 -17.85
C THR A 162 2.39 14.09 -16.47
N ILE A 163 3.23 14.20 -15.45
CA ILE A 163 2.84 13.90 -14.05
C ILE A 163 1.72 14.83 -13.59
N GLU A 164 1.73 16.10 -14.00
CA GLU A 164 0.70 17.09 -13.66
C GLU A 164 -0.68 16.70 -14.22
N GLY A 165 -0.69 16.02 -15.38
CA GLY A 165 -1.88 15.51 -16.03
C GLY A 165 -2.45 14.21 -15.43
N LEU A 166 -1.76 13.59 -14.48
CA LEU A 166 -2.28 12.43 -13.76
C LEU A 166 -3.43 12.83 -12.81
N ASP A 167 -4.21 11.83 -12.39
CA ASP A 167 -5.31 12.01 -11.46
C ASP A 167 -4.82 12.55 -10.11
N ILE A 168 -5.73 13.21 -9.39
CA ILE A 168 -5.39 13.89 -8.14
C ILE A 168 -4.97 12.91 -7.04
N ASN A 169 -5.55 11.71 -7.00
CA ASN A 169 -5.21 10.68 -6.01
C ASN A 169 -3.74 10.25 -6.15
N THR A 170 -3.30 9.92 -7.37
CA THR A 170 -1.90 9.60 -7.67
C THR A 170 -0.96 10.73 -7.24
N LYS A 171 -1.29 11.98 -7.56
CA LYS A 171 -0.44 13.14 -7.22
C LYS A 171 -0.36 13.38 -5.71
N VAL A 172 -1.45 13.18 -4.98
CA VAL A 172 -1.46 13.34 -3.52
C VAL A 172 -0.64 12.25 -2.85
N HIS A 173 -0.82 10.98 -3.20
CA HIS A 173 -0.03 9.87 -2.61
C HIS A 173 1.47 9.90 -2.98
N MET A 174 1.89 10.68 -3.97
CA MET A 174 3.32 10.92 -4.20
C MET A 174 3.98 11.78 -3.11
N VAL A 175 3.20 12.47 -2.29
CA VAL A 175 3.67 13.42 -1.25
C VAL A 175 3.08 13.09 0.13
N ALA A 176 1.79 12.80 0.20
CA ALA A 176 1.03 12.58 1.43
C ALA A 176 1.53 11.43 2.30
N ASP A 177 2.12 10.42 1.66
CA ASP A 177 2.52 9.17 2.33
C ASP A 177 3.73 9.38 3.26
N GLU A 178 4.39 10.54 3.24
CA GLU A 178 5.35 10.96 4.28
C GLU A 178 4.63 11.17 5.63
N ASP A 179 3.57 11.99 5.64
CA ASP A 179 2.79 12.28 6.85
C ASP A 179 2.11 11.01 7.39
N HIS A 180 1.51 10.21 6.51
CA HIS A 180 0.84 8.95 6.89
C HIS A 180 1.82 7.89 7.38
N SER A 181 3.05 7.86 6.84
CA SER A 181 4.12 7.03 7.38
C SER A 181 4.55 7.49 8.79
N ASP A 182 4.72 8.79 8.99
CA ASP A 182 5.47 9.26 10.16
C ASP A 182 4.56 9.50 11.38
N MET A 183 3.26 9.66 11.18
CA MET A 183 2.29 9.86 12.26
C MET A 183 2.23 8.71 13.29
N PHE A 184 2.67 7.50 12.92
CA PHE A 184 2.71 6.34 13.81
C PHE A 184 4.03 6.17 14.56
N GLU A 185 5.08 6.95 14.25
CA GLU A 185 6.37 6.85 14.96
C GLU A 185 6.24 7.01 16.49
N PRO A 186 5.44 7.96 17.03
CA PRO A 186 5.26 8.08 18.48
C PRO A 186 4.59 6.88 19.13
N ILE A 187 3.72 6.16 18.39
CA ILE A 187 3.09 4.92 18.88
C ILE A 187 4.14 3.81 18.97
N TYR A 188 4.93 3.62 17.92
CA TYR A 188 5.99 2.61 17.94
C TYR A 188 7.05 2.91 19.00
N ASP A 189 7.44 4.17 19.17
CA ASP A 189 8.38 4.58 20.21
C ASP A 189 7.87 4.22 21.61
N LYS A 190 6.58 4.45 21.87
CA LYS A 190 5.94 4.14 23.15
C LYS A 190 5.80 2.64 23.42
N TYR A 191 5.46 1.84 22.41
CA TYR A 191 5.02 0.46 22.62
C TYR A 191 6.07 -0.61 22.29
N ILE A 192 7.09 -0.31 21.49
CA ILE A 192 8.17 -1.26 21.19
C ILE A 192 9.26 -1.13 22.27
N VAL A 193 8.99 -1.70 23.45
CA VAL A 193 9.85 -1.57 24.63
C VAL A 193 10.63 -2.83 25.00
N ASP A 194 10.39 -3.93 24.28
CA ASP A 194 11.01 -5.24 24.51
C ASP A 194 11.27 -5.95 23.17
N GLU A 195 12.21 -6.91 23.19
CA GLU A 195 12.68 -7.58 21.97
C GLU A 195 11.60 -8.49 21.36
N ILE A 196 10.64 -9.01 22.15
CA ILE A 196 9.56 -9.86 21.63
C ILE A 196 8.64 -9.01 20.74
N THR A 197 8.23 -7.85 21.25
CA THR A 197 7.42 -6.87 20.51
C THR A 197 8.16 -6.35 19.29
N ALA A 198 9.45 -6.01 19.42
CA ALA A 198 10.28 -5.58 18.30
C ALA A 198 10.34 -6.61 17.17
N GLN A 199 10.59 -7.88 17.51
CA GLN A 199 10.65 -8.95 16.53
C GLN A 199 9.27 -9.27 15.93
N ALA A 200 8.18 -9.10 16.69
CA ALA A 200 6.82 -9.26 16.17
C ALA A 200 6.50 -8.21 15.10
N VAL A 201 6.82 -6.93 15.36
CA VAL A 201 6.68 -5.83 14.39
C VAL A 201 7.48 -6.10 13.12
N ILE A 202 8.75 -6.49 13.24
CA ILE A 202 9.62 -6.81 12.10
C ILE A 202 9.01 -7.95 11.25
N ARG A 203 8.55 -9.03 11.89
CA ARG A 203 7.91 -10.15 11.17
C ARG A 203 6.59 -9.74 10.49
N ALA A 204 5.77 -8.95 11.17
CA ALA A 204 4.51 -8.45 10.60
C ALA A 204 4.74 -7.59 9.35
N ALA A 205 5.78 -6.75 9.35
CA ALA A 205 6.21 -6.01 8.17
C ALA A 205 6.68 -6.94 7.05
N GLN A 206 7.52 -7.94 7.35
CA GLN A 206 7.97 -8.93 6.37
C GLN A 206 6.82 -9.68 5.71
N ASP A 207 5.86 -10.15 6.52
CA ASP A 207 4.69 -10.89 6.06
C ASP A 207 3.81 -10.01 5.15
N SER A 208 3.53 -8.76 5.55
CA SER A 208 2.73 -7.84 4.74
C SER A 208 3.42 -7.44 3.44
N LEU A 209 4.75 -7.23 3.45
CA LEU A 209 5.53 -7.02 2.24
C LEU A 209 5.52 -8.27 1.35
N ALA A 210 5.56 -9.48 1.89
CA ALA A 210 5.42 -10.70 1.09
C ALA A 210 4.06 -10.78 0.38
N VAL A 211 2.98 -10.44 1.07
CA VAL A 211 1.63 -10.34 0.48
C VAL A 211 1.58 -9.26 -0.61
N ASP A 212 2.21 -8.09 -0.37
CA ASP A 212 2.31 -7.04 -1.38
C ASP A 212 3.03 -7.55 -2.65
N ARG A 213 4.15 -8.27 -2.52
CA ARG A 213 4.84 -8.86 -3.68
C ARG A 213 3.94 -9.82 -4.45
N ALA A 214 3.19 -10.69 -3.75
CA ALA A 214 2.26 -11.62 -4.38
C ALA A 214 1.15 -10.88 -5.14
N TYR A 215 0.55 -9.84 -4.54
CA TYR A 215 -0.43 -8.98 -5.19
C TYR A 215 0.12 -8.34 -6.47
N ARG A 216 1.29 -7.70 -6.38
CA ARG A 216 1.94 -7.03 -7.52
C ARG A 216 2.34 -8.02 -8.62
N SER A 217 2.85 -9.20 -8.26
CA SER A 217 3.20 -10.25 -9.22
C SER A 217 1.97 -10.79 -9.97
N ALA A 218 0.84 -10.97 -9.28
CA ALA A 218 -0.40 -11.44 -9.91
C ALA A 218 -0.87 -10.46 -11.00
N LEU A 219 -0.85 -9.15 -10.71
CA LEU A 219 -1.15 -8.10 -11.68
C LEU A 219 -0.15 -8.09 -12.84
N ALA A 220 1.16 -8.10 -12.54
CA ALA A 220 2.20 -8.10 -13.56
C ALA A 220 2.09 -9.29 -14.52
N THR A 221 1.83 -10.49 -13.98
CA THR A 221 1.66 -11.71 -14.75
C THR A 221 0.42 -11.66 -15.64
N ALA A 222 -0.69 -11.13 -15.15
CA ALA A 222 -1.89 -10.96 -15.97
C ALA A 222 -1.67 -9.94 -17.09
N MET A 223 -1.04 -8.79 -16.78
CA MET A 223 -0.70 -7.79 -17.78
C MET A 223 0.24 -8.33 -18.86
N ALA A 224 1.24 -9.14 -18.48
CA ALA A 224 2.19 -9.74 -19.42
C ALA A 224 1.55 -10.77 -20.39
N ARG A 225 0.40 -11.34 -20.04
CA ARG A 225 -0.34 -12.28 -20.90
C ARG A 225 -1.23 -11.58 -21.94
N ILE A 226 -1.46 -10.27 -21.79
CA ILE A 226 -2.15 -9.49 -22.82
C ILE A 226 -1.15 -9.29 -23.96
N GLU A 227 -1.42 -9.95 -25.09
CA GLU A 227 -0.67 -9.75 -26.33
C GLU A 227 -0.64 -8.26 -26.65
N GLU A 228 0.51 -7.78 -27.11
CA GLU A 228 0.57 -6.44 -27.71
C GLU A 228 -0.16 -6.55 -29.05
N SER A 229 -1.47 -6.30 -29.05
CA SER A 229 -2.15 -6.05 -30.32
C SER A 229 -1.45 -4.84 -30.92
N ALA A 230 -0.92 -5.01 -32.13
CA ALA A 230 -0.31 -3.96 -32.91
C ALA A 230 -1.40 -2.93 -33.30
N ALA A 231 -1.75 -2.06 -32.37
CA ALA A 231 -2.49 -0.84 -32.64
C ALA A 231 -1.49 0.32 -32.50
N ALA A 232 -0.78 0.52 -33.59
CA ALA A 232 -0.17 1.80 -33.94
C ALA A 232 -1.26 2.82 -34.27
#